data_AF-A0A6J8CG98-F1
#
_entry.id   AF-A0A6J8CG98-F1
#
_cell.length_a   1.000
_cell.length_b   1.000
_cell.length_c   1.000
_cell.angle_alpha   90.00
_cell.angle_beta   90.00
_cell.angle_gamma   90.00
#
_symmetry.space_group_name_H-M   'P 1'
#
loop_
_entity.id
_entity.type
_entity.pdbx_description
1 polymer ?
#
loop_
_entity_poly.entity_id
_entity_poly.type
_entity_poly.pdbx_seq_one_letter_code
_entity_poly.pdbx_strand_id
1 'polypeptide(L)'
;MSYLQVFINAIVIALMAMYVYENERKMEKMSTKHSQTEKELDALKIVAKSKQDQIKELKQVLSTKAETEKLTIIENQQIAGTRKLTEIENQQIAGTRNLTEVANQQIAGTRKLNEMENQLNAGTRKQAELENQQNTESKKLAEVENQQLKSNEKVFALERKLVDDIKDMKHLLSTQAEKKDFKKIFVACNGNKQSILDTWKKPTMGGDINNTKDSCTNRHLRSTMIDNWNGLLIDQVKVELFRNEQLAVEMFFDGRGSTSSNWFTKNRLPLSAMGSTFSTLHSSDQLYDRHFFINRNYGGGCLDDKGWMVVIDTADANNRPCKFDKLPGKDYPYILYGPDQQLAIYDQGKSENILVCPM
;
A
#
# COMPACT_ATOMS: atom_id res chain seq x y z
N MET A 1 -116.64 -11.24 -171.27
CA MET A 1 -115.52 -10.71 -170.48
C MET A 1 -114.52 -11.83 -170.27
N SER A 2 -113.29 -11.65 -170.75
CA SER A 2 -112.27 -12.70 -170.84
C SER A 2 -111.68 -13.04 -169.47
N TYR A 3 -111.59 -14.34 -169.18
CA TYR A 3 -111.00 -14.97 -167.98
C TYR A 3 -109.62 -14.41 -167.57
N LEU A 4 -108.92 -13.74 -168.47
CA LEU A 4 -107.60 -13.15 -168.22
C LEU A 4 -107.61 -12.06 -167.13
N GLN A 5 -108.67 -11.24 -167.06
CA GLN A 5 -108.75 -10.14 -166.07
C GLN A 5 -108.95 -10.67 -164.64
N VAL A 6 -109.68 -11.78 -164.49
CA VAL A 6 -109.90 -12.45 -163.20
C VAL A 6 -108.59 -13.06 -162.70
N PHE A 7 -107.78 -13.63 -163.60
CA PHE A 7 -106.50 -14.23 -163.26
C PHE A 7 -105.44 -13.20 -162.85
N ILE A 8 -105.37 -12.06 -163.55
CA ILE A 8 -104.46 -10.96 -163.20
C ILE A 8 -104.83 -10.38 -161.83
N ASN A 9 -106.11 -10.15 -161.56
CA ASN A 9 -106.55 -9.64 -160.25
C ASN A 9 -106.24 -10.65 -159.12
N ALA A 10 -106.40 -11.95 -159.36
CA ALA A 10 -106.03 -12.98 -158.38
C ALA A 10 -104.52 -12.99 -158.08
N ILE A 11 -103.66 -12.81 -159.09
CA ILE A 11 -102.20 -12.74 -158.90
C ILE A 11 -101.81 -11.47 -158.13
N VAL A 12 -102.38 -10.31 -158.46
CA VAL A 12 -102.09 -9.06 -157.74
C VAL A 12 -102.53 -9.15 -156.28
N ILE A 13 -103.69 -9.74 -156.00
CA ILE A 13 -104.16 -9.98 -154.63
C ILE A 13 -103.22 -10.94 -153.89
N ALA A 14 -102.78 -12.03 -154.53
CA ALA A 14 -101.85 -12.99 -153.92
C ALA A 14 -100.47 -12.37 -153.63
N LEU A 15 -99.95 -11.54 -154.54
CA LEU A 15 -98.68 -10.83 -154.34
C LEU A 15 -98.78 -9.76 -153.25
N MET A 16 -99.89 -9.01 -153.19
CA MET A 16 -100.12 -8.07 -152.09
C MET A 16 -100.28 -8.78 -150.75
N ALA A 17 -101.01 -9.90 -150.71
CA ALA A 17 -101.15 -10.70 -149.49
C ALA A 17 -99.79 -11.25 -149.02
N MET A 18 -98.93 -11.74 -149.93
CA MET A 18 -97.57 -12.17 -149.60
C MET A 18 -96.69 -11.01 -149.11
N TYR A 19 -96.75 -9.84 -149.76
CA TYR A 19 -95.97 -8.67 -149.37
C TYR A 19 -96.36 -8.16 -147.97
N VAL A 20 -97.66 -8.08 -147.69
CA VAL A 20 -98.19 -7.73 -146.36
C VAL A 20 -97.74 -8.75 -145.32
N TYR A 21 -97.90 -10.05 -145.60
CA TYR A 21 -97.51 -11.12 -144.69
C TYR A 21 -96.01 -11.11 -144.38
N GLU A 22 -95.15 -10.86 -145.37
CA GLU A 22 -93.70 -10.84 -145.16
C GLU A 22 -93.24 -9.60 -144.37
N ASN A 23 -93.90 -8.46 -144.57
CA ASN A 23 -93.64 -7.25 -143.79
C ASN A 23 -94.14 -7.36 -142.35
N GLU A 24 -95.33 -7.93 -142.11
CA GLU A 24 -95.83 -8.19 -140.76
C GLU A 24 -94.90 -9.16 -140.02
N ARG A 25 -94.44 -10.23 -140.67
CA ARG A 25 -93.48 -11.17 -140.06
C ARG A 25 -92.12 -10.52 -139.77
N LYS A 26 -91.65 -9.58 -140.59
CA LYS A 26 -90.43 -8.80 -140.32
C LYS A 26 -90.63 -7.82 -139.17
N MET A 27 -91.79 -7.15 -139.10
CA MET A 27 -92.14 -6.24 -138.00
C MET A 27 -92.29 -7.00 -136.67
N GLU A 28 -92.86 -8.20 -136.68
CA GLU A 28 -92.97 -9.05 -135.49
C GLU A 28 -91.59 -9.54 -135.01
N LYS A 29 -90.69 -9.93 -135.93
CA LYS A 29 -89.29 -10.24 -135.61
C LYS A 29 -88.49 -9.05 -135.11
N MET A 30 -88.75 -7.85 -135.62
CA MET A 30 -88.10 -6.62 -135.13
C MET A 30 -88.65 -6.21 -133.77
N SER A 31 -89.97 -6.30 -133.56
CA SER A 31 -90.64 -6.01 -132.30
C SER A 31 -90.18 -6.96 -131.18
N THR A 32 -90.09 -8.26 -131.46
CA THR A 32 -89.56 -9.25 -130.52
C THR A 32 -88.09 -9.03 -130.19
N LYS A 33 -87.24 -8.69 -131.18
CA LYS A 33 -85.85 -8.28 -130.93
C LYS A 33 -85.76 -7.00 -130.09
N HIS A 34 -86.60 -6.01 -130.38
CA HIS A 34 -86.61 -4.75 -129.64
C HIS A 34 -87.02 -4.96 -128.19
N SER A 35 -88.10 -5.72 -127.96
CA SER A 35 -88.55 -6.11 -126.62
C SER A 35 -87.48 -6.90 -125.85
N GLN A 36 -86.75 -7.80 -126.52
CA GLN A 36 -85.64 -8.53 -125.91
C GLN A 36 -84.48 -7.60 -125.52
N THR A 37 -84.11 -6.65 -126.40
CA THR A 37 -83.06 -5.67 -126.10
C THR A 37 -83.45 -4.69 -125.00
N GLU A 38 -84.72 -4.30 -124.88
CA GLU A 38 -85.20 -3.48 -123.76
C GLU A 38 -85.13 -4.24 -122.44
N LYS A 39 -85.51 -5.52 -122.41
CA LYS A 39 -85.36 -6.37 -121.22
C LYS A 39 -83.90 -6.54 -120.80
N GLU A 40 -83.00 -6.73 -121.76
CA GLU A 40 -81.55 -6.80 -121.49
C GLU A 40 -81.00 -5.46 -120.99
N LEU A 41 -81.46 -4.34 -121.55
CA LEU A 41 -81.08 -3.00 -121.11
C LEU A 41 -81.55 -2.71 -119.69
N ASP A 42 -82.77 -3.11 -119.33
CA ASP A 42 -83.29 -2.93 -117.97
C ASP A 42 -82.61 -3.86 -116.97
N ALA A 43 -82.30 -5.10 -117.36
CA ALA A 43 -81.45 -5.99 -116.55
C ALA A 43 -80.06 -5.38 -116.31
N LEU A 44 -79.43 -4.81 -117.35
CA LEU A 44 -78.15 -4.12 -117.22
C LEU A 44 -78.23 -2.88 -116.33
N LYS A 45 -79.31 -2.09 -116.39
CA LYS A 45 -79.52 -0.95 -115.48
C LYS A 45 -79.68 -1.40 -114.03
N ILE A 46 -80.38 -2.51 -113.77
CA ILE A 46 -80.51 -3.09 -112.44
C ILE A 46 -79.14 -3.53 -111.91
N VAL A 47 -78.35 -4.22 -112.75
CA VAL A 47 -76.98 -4.64 -112.39
C VAL A 47 -76.08 -3.44 -112.15
N ALA A 48 -76.14 -2.41 -113.00
CA ALA A 48 -75.35 -1.19 -112.84
C ALA A 48 -75.70 -0.45 -111.53
N LYS A 49 -76.99 -0.34 -111.21
CA LYS A 49 -77.46 0.24 -109.95
C LYS A 49 -76.98 -0.56 -108.74
N SER A 50 -77.12 -1.90 -108.79
CA SER A 50 -76.61 -2.78 -107.74
C SER A 50 -75.09 -2.63 -107.53
N LYS A 51 -74.32 -2.51 -108.61
CA LYS A 51 -72.87 -2.26 -108.53
C LYS A 51 -72.55 -0.89 -107.96
N GLN A 52 -73.33 0.13 -108.30
CA GLN A 52 -73.16 1.47 -107.75
C GLN A 52 -73.47 1.51 -106.24
N ASP A 53 -74.50 0.77 -105.79
CA ASP A 53 -74.83 0.62 -104.38
C ASP A 53 -73.71 -0.13 -103.62
N GLN A 54 -73.17 -1.22 -104.19
CA GLN A 54 -72.01 -1.92 -103.63
C GLN A 54 -70.77 -1.01 -103.50
N ILE A 55 -70.50 -0.17 -104.50
CA ILE A 55 -69.38 0.80 -104.45
C ILE A 55 -69.60 1.83 -103.33
N LYS A 56 -70.85 2.28 -103.12
CA LYS A 56 -71.17 3.22 -102.06
C LYS A 56 -70.97 2.60 -100.67
N GLU A 57 -71.41 1.35 -100.49
CA GLU A 57 -71.21 0.58 -99.26
C GLU A 57 -69.72 0.34 -98.97
N LEU A 58 -68.94 -0.08 -99.98
CA LEU A 58 -67.49 -0.25 -99.88
C LEU A 58 -66.77 1.04 -99.49
N LYS A 59 -67.16 2.19 -100.05
CA LYS A 59 -66.60 3.50 -99.66
C LYS A 59 -66.89 3.84 -98.21
N GLN A 60 -68.10 3.54 -97.73
CA GLN A 60 -68.47 3.76 -96.34
C GLN A 60 -67.65 2.86 -95.40
N VAL A 61 -67.52 1.57 -95.72
CA VAL A 61 -66.69 0.61 -94.96
C VAL A 61 -65.23 1.07 -94.91
N LEU A 62 -64.66 1.52 -96.03
CA LEU A 62 -63.29 2.04 -96.08
C LEU A 62 -63.12 3.30 -95.20
N SER A 63 -64.10 4.20 -95.20
CA SER A 63 -64.09 5.38 -94.32
C SER A 63 -64.11 4.97 -92.84
N THR A 64 -64.99 4.04 -92.46
CA THR A 64 -65.07 3.55 -91.08
C THR A 64 -63.78 2.83 -90.65
N LYS A 65 -63.16 2.06 -91.57
CA LYS A 65 -61.89 1.40 -91.29
C LYS A 65 -60.77 2.43 -91.03
N ALA A 66 -60.69 3.47 -91.86
CA ALA A 66 -59.72 4.55 -91.66
C ALA A 66 -59.93 5.29 -90.32
N GLU A 67 -61.18 5.47 -89.88
CA GLU A 67 -61.49 6.03 -88.56
C GLU A 67 -61.09 5.09 -87.42
N THR A 68 -61.35 3.79 -87.54
CA THR A 68 -60.92 2.80 -86.54
C THR A 68 -59.40 2.72 -86.42
N GLU A 69 -58.65 2.78 -87.53
CA GLU A 69 -57.18 2.78 -87.49
C GLU A 69 -56.64 4.04 -86.78
N LYS A 70 -57.25 5.21 -87.00
CA LYS A 70 -56.91 6.43 -86.25
C LYS A 70 -57.21 6.29 -84.76
N LEU A 71 -58.36 5.71 -84.39
CA LEU A 71 -58.71 5.45 -83.00
C LEU A 71 -57.71 4.52 -82.33
N THR A 72 -57.31 3.43 -82.99
CA THR A 72 -56.30 2.49 -82.46
C THR A 72 -54.95 3.17 -82.24
N ILE A 73 -54.53 4.08 -83.13
CA ILE A 73 -53.30 4.86 -82.93
C ILE A 73 -53.42 5.77 -81.70
N ILE A 74 -54.57 6.44 -81.53
CA ILE A 74 -54.82 7.31 -80.38
C ILE A 74 -54.83 6.51 -79.07
N GLU A 75 -55.51 5.36 -79.03
CA GLU A 75 -55.53 4.47 -77.86
C GLU A 75 -54.12 3.99 -77.51
N ASN A 76 -53.33 3.56 -78.50
CA ASN A 76 -51.95 3.15 -78.26
C ASN A 76 -51.08 4.29 -77.71
N GLN A 77 -51.28 5.52 -78.22
CA GLN A 77 -50.59 6.70 -77.69
C GLN A 77 -51.02 7.03 -76.26
N GLN A 78 -52.32 6.91 -75.94
CA GLN A 78 -52.84 7.12 -74.58
C GLN A 78 -52.33 6.06 -73.60
N ILE A 79 -52.27 4.80 -74.01
CA ILE A 79 -51.69 3.71 -73.21
C ILE A 79 -50.20 3.99 -72.93
N ALA A 80 -49.45 4.40 -73.96
CA ALA A 80 -48.04 4.77 -73.80
C ALA A 80 -47.87 5.97 -72.86
N GLY A 81 -48.73 6.99 -72.96
CA GLY A 81 -48.74 8.13 -72.05
C GLY A 81 -49.03 7.72 -70.61
N THR A 82 -50.02 6.86 -70.40
CA THR A 82 -50.40 6.33 -69.08
C THR A 82 -49.24 5.55 -68.45
N ARG A 83 -48.57 4.69 -69.22
CA ARG A 83 -47.39 3.93 -68.73
C ARG A 83 -46.26 4.85 -68.28
N LYS A 84 -45.96 5.90 -69.05
CA LYS A 84 -44.95 6.91 -68.68
C LYS A 84 -45.34 7.65 -67.40
N LEU A 85 -46.63 7.99 -67.24
CA LEU A 85 -47.12 8.64 -66.02
C LEU A 85 -46.95 7.72 -64.81
N THR A 86 -47.32 6.45 -64.92
CA THR A 86 -47.13 5.47 -63.83
C THR A 86 -45.66 5.27 -63.48
N GLU A 87 -44.75 5.31 -64.47
CA GLU A 87 -43.31 5.23 -64.22
C GLU A 87 -42.82 6.46 -63.42
N ILE A 88 -43.26 7.65 -63.77
CA ILE A 88 -42.95 8.89 -63.03
C ILE A 88 -43.51 8.84 -61.61
N GLU A 89 -44.75 8.38 -61.42
CA GLU A 89 -45.36 8.22 -60.10
C GLU A 89 -44.57 7.22 -59.23
N ASN A 90 -44.16 6.09 -59.80
CA ASN A 90 -43.34 5.11 -59.10
C ASN A 90 -41.97 5.67 -58.71
N GLN A 91 -41.34 6.45 -59.61
CA GLN A 91 -40.07 7.13 -59.30
C GLN A 91 -40.25 8.19 -58.20
N GLN A 92 -41.34 8.95 -58.22
CA GLN A 92 -41.67 9.91 -57.16
C GLN A 92 -41.89 9.23 -55.81
N ILE A 93 -42.66 8.13 -55.78
CA ILE A 93 -42.89 7.34 -54.56
C ILE A 93 -41.56 6.80 -54.00
N ALA A 94 -40.67 6.29 -54.87
CA ALA A 94 -39.35 5.84 -54.47
C ALA A 94 -38.51 6.99 -53.90
N GLY A 95 -38.53 8.16 -54.54
CA GLY A 95 -37.87 9.37 -54.05
C GLY A 95 -38.38 9.80 -52.67
N THR A 96 -39.69 9.80 -52.44
CA THR A 96 -40.30 10.13 -51.14
C THR A 96 -39.91 9.12 -50.05
N ARG A 97 -39.85 7.83 -50.37
CA ARG A 97 -39.39 6.80 -49.42
C ARG A 97 -37.93 7.02 -49.00
N ASN A 98 -37.05 7.28 -49.96
CA ASN A 98 -35.64 7.56 -49.68
C ASN A 98 -35.48 8.82 -48.81
N LEU A 99 -36.23 9.89 -49.11
CA LEU A 99 -36.24 11.10 -48.27
C LEU A 99 -36.72 10.82 -46.84
N THR A 100 -37.74 9.98 -46.69
CA THR A 100 -38.27 9.59 -45.37
C THR A 100 -37.23 8.79 -44.59
N GLU A 101 -36.50 7.89 -45.26
CA GLU A 101 -35.42 7.13 -44.63
C GLU A 101 -34.28 8.04 -44.15
N VAL A 102 -33.84 8.98 -44.99
CA VAL A 102 -32.83 9.97 -44.63
C VAL A 102 -33.29 10.81 -43.44
N ALA A 103 -34.55 11.28 -43.43
CA ALA A 103 -35.10 12.03 -42.31
C ALA A 103 -35.13 11.20 -41.01
N ASN A 104 -35.52 9.94 -41.08
CA ASN A 104 -35.53 9.04 -39.92
C ASN A 104 -34.11 8.77 -39.39
N GLN A 105 -33.13 8.58 -40.26
CA GLN A 105 -31.73 8.43 -39.88
C GLN A 105 -31.20 9.71 -39.22
N GLN A 106 -31.55 10.89 -39.74
CA GLN A 106 -31.16 12.17 -39.16
C GLN A 106 -31.77 12.38 -37.77
N ILE A 107 -33.05 12.06 -37.58
CA ILE A 107 -33.72 12.10 -36.26
C ILE A 107 -33.03 11.16 -35.27
N ALA A 108 -32.68 9.94 -35.69
CA ALA A 108 -31.95 9.00 -34.84
C ALA A 108 -30.56 9.53 -34.47
N GLY A 109 -29.86 10.17 -35.41
CA GLY A 109 -28.59 10.86 -35.16
C GLY A 109 -28.72 11.97 -34.11
N THR A 110 -29.71 12.85 -34.24
CA THR A 110 -29.97 13.93 -33.27
C THR A 110 -30.29 13.38 -31.88
N ARG A 111 -31.06 12.30 -31.77
CA ARG A 111 -31.35 11.67 -30.47
C ARG A 111 -30.09 11.15 -29.78
N LYS A 112 -29.21 10.45 -30.51
CA LYS A 112 -27.92 10.00 -29.97
C LYS A 112 -27.04 11.16 -29.53
N LEU A 113 -27.05 12.26 -30.28
CA LEU A 113 -26.27 13.45 -29.95
C LEU A 113 -26.73 14.09 -28.65
N ASN A 114 -28.04 14.24 -28.47
CA ASN A 114 -28.63 14.75 -27.21
C ASN A 114 -28.32 13.82 -26.02
N GLU A 115 -28.31 12.51 -26.23
CA GLU A 115 -27.97 11.55 -25.19
C GLU A 115 -26.50 11.66 -24.77
N MET A 116 -25.57 11.80 -25.73
CA MET A 116 -24.16 12.07 -25.45
C MET A 116 -23.97 13.39 -24.71
N GLU A 117 -24.68 14.45 -25.11
CA GLU A 117 -24.63 15.76 -24.43
C GLU A 117 -25.12 15.68 -22.98
N ASN A 118 -26.21 14.97 -22.72
CA ASN A 118 -26.71 14.74 -21.37
C ASN A 118 -25.71 13.95 -20.51
N GLN A 119 -25.08 12.92 -21.09
CA GLN A 119 -24.04 12.15 -20.39
C GLN A 119 -22.81 13.01 -20.09
N LEU A 120 -22.38 13.84 -21.03
CA LEU A 120 -21.26 14.76 -20.85
C LEU A 120 -21.54 15.75 -19.71
N ASN A 121 -22.71 16.39 -19.74
CA ASN A 121 -23.14 17.32 -18.69
C ASN A 121 -23.20 16.66 -17.30
N ALA A 122 -23.66 15.40 -17.22
CA ALA A 122 -23.66 14.64 -15.99
C ALA A 122 -22.22 14.32 -15.51
N GLY A 123 -21.32 14.00 -16.44
CA GLY A 123 -19.89 13.80 -16.16
C GLY A 123 -19.23 15.07 -15.59
N THR A 124 -19.48 16.22 -16.21
CA THR A 124 -18.95 17.52 -15.74
C THR A 124 -19.42 17.86 -14.33
N ARG A 125 -20.70 17.60 -14.00
CA ARG A 125 -21.21 17.82 -12.63
C ARG A 125 -20.53 16.93 -11.59
N LYS A 126 -20.36 15.64 -11.89
CA LYS A 126 -19.64 14.72 -11.01
C LYS A 126 -18.19 15.13 -10.79
N GLN A 127 -17.53 15.64 -11.83
CA GLN A 127 -16.17 16.16 -11.72
C GLN A 127 -16.10 17.36 -10.78
N ALA A 128 -17.01 18.33 -10.93
CA ALA A 128 -17.07 19.50 -10.05
C ALA A 128 -17.36 19.12 -8.58
N GLU A 129 -18.20 18.10 -8.35
CA GLU A 129 -18.44 17.55 -7.01
C GLU A 129 -17.17 16.93 -6.40
N LEU A 130 -16.42 16.15 -7.19
CA LEU A 130 -15.18 15.52 -6.75
C LEU A 130 -14.10 16.57 -6.42
N GLU A 131 -13.96 17.61 -7.26
CA GLU A 131 -13.04 18.72 -7.01
C GLU A 131 -13.40 19.47 -5.71
N ASN A 132 -14.69 19.70 -5.45
CA ASN A 132 -15.14 20.33 -4.21
C ASN A 132 -14.88 19.46 -2.96
N GLN A 133 -15.06 18.14 -3.08
CA GLN A 133 -14.71 17.20 -2.01
C GLN A 133 -13.21 17.21 -1.72
N GLN A 134 -12.38 17.12 -2.76
CA GLN A 134 -10.93 17.15 -2.64
C GLN A 134 -10.43 18.45 -2.00
N ASN A 135 -11.01 19.60 -2.38
CA ASN A 135 -10.69 20.89 -1.77
C ASN A 135 -11.08 20.95 -0.28
N THR A 136 -12.19 20.31 0.09
CA THR A 136 -12.64 20.25 1.49
C THR A 136 -11.71 19.36 2.33
N GLU A 137 -11.29 18.22 1.80
CA GLU A 137 -10.33 17.32 2.46
C GLU A 137 -8.96 17.98 2.62
N SER A 138 -8.50 18.70 1.60
CA SER A 138 -7.23 19.42 1.63
C SER A 138 -7.21 20.49 2.72
N LYS A 139 -8.34 21.20 2.93
CA LYS A 139 -8.48 22.16 4.04
C LYS A 139 -8.45 21.49 5.41
N LYS A 140 -9.15 20.36 5.57
CA LYS A 140 -9.13 19.60 6.84
C LYS A 140 -7.72 19.09 7.16
N LEU A 141 -6.98 18.63 6.16
CA LEU A 141 -5.60 18.15 6.34
C LEU A 141 -4.68 19.28 6.81
N ALA A 142 -4.76 20.47 6.19
CA ALA A 142 -3.98 21.64 6.60
C ALA A 142 -4.29 22.06 8.05
N GLU A 143 -5.55 21.94 8.49
CA GLU A 143 -5.93 22.24 9.87
C GLU A 143 -5.31 21.25 10.87
N VAL A 144 -5.32 19.95 10.55
CA VAL A 144 -4.68 18.91 11.37
C VAL A 144 -3.18 19.13 11.46
N GLU A 145 -2.51 19.44 10.34
CA GLU A 145 -1.06 19.74 10.34
C GLU A 145 -0.70 20.91 11.25
N ASN A 146 -1.50 21.99 11.21
CA ASN A 146 -1.28 23.16 12.07
C ASN A 146 -1.51 22.84 13.57
N GLN A 147 -2.52 22.01 13.88
CA GLN A 147 -2.74 21.55 15.25
C GLN A 147 -1.58 20.69 15.76
N GLN A 148 -1.04 19.82 14.90
CA GLN A 148 0.12 18.98 15.23
C GLN A 148 1.36 19.83 15.51
N LEU A 149 1.64 20.86 14.71
CA LEU A 149 2.77 21.77 14.93
C LEU A 149 2.68 22.46 16.30
N LYS A 150 1.52 22.97 16.67
CA LYS A 150 1.30 23.58 18.00
C LYS A 150 1.50 22.59 19.15
N SER A 151 1.13 21.32 18.95
CA SER A 151 1.39 20.28 19.95
C SER A 151 2.88 20.01 20.10
N ASN A 152 3.60 19.93 18.98
CA ASN A 152 5.05 19.71 18.97
C ASN A 152 5.81 20.85 19.66
N GLU A 153 5.41 22.11 19.44
CA GLU A 153 6.00 23.27 20.15
C GLU A 153 5.86 23.16 21.67
N LYS A 154 4.70 22.68 22.16
CA LYS A 154 4.48 22.46 23.59
C LYS A 154 5.38 21.35 24.15
N VAL A 155 5.56 20.26 23.39
CA VAL A 155 6.48 19.18 23.77
C VAL A 155 7.91 19.71 23.88
N PHE A 156 8.39 20.46 22.90
CA PHE A 156 9.73 21.06 22.95
C PHE A 156 9.90 22.06 24.11
N ALA A 157 8.85 22.77 24.51
CA ALA A 157 8.88 23.63 25.68
C ALA A 157 9.00 22.82 26.98
N LEU A 158 8.28 21.70 27.09
CA LEU A 158 8.36 20.79 28.23
C LEU A 158 9.72 20.09 28.32
N GLU A 159 10.28 19.64 27.19
CA GLU A 159 11.60 19.03 27.13
C GLU A 159 12.69 19.99 27.63
N ARG A 160 12.67 21.25 27.18
CA ARG A 160 13.61 22.28 27.66
C ARG A 160 13.50 22.49 29.17
N LYS A 161 12.27 22.59 29.68
CA LYS A 161 12.03 22.74 31.12
C LYS A 161 12.57 21.54 31.92
N LEU A 162 12.35 20.33 31.43
CA LEU A 162 12.84 19.12 32.08
C LEU A 162 14.37 19.07 32.13
N VAL A 163 15.05 19.50 31.06
CA VAL A 163 16.51 19.58 31.03
C VAL A 163 17.03 20.57 32.09
N ASP A 164 16.38 21.73 32.23
CA ASP A 164 16.73 22.72 33.25
C ASP A 164 16.50 22.15 34.66
N ASP A 165 15.36 21.51 34.92
CA ASP A 165 15.05 20.87 36.21
C ASP A 165 16.09 19.77 36.56
N ILE A 166 16.53 18.97 35.58
CA ILE A 166 17.59 17.97 35.77
C ILE A 166 18.92 18.62 36.15
N LYS A 167 19.25 19.76 35.54
CA LYS A 167 20.47 20.50 35.83
C LYS A 167 20.46 21.04 37.26
N ASP A 168 19.32 21.57 37.70
CA ASP A 168 19.13 22.07 39.07
C ASP A 168 19.19 20.94 40.10
N MET A 169 18.55 19.80 39.82
CA MET A 169 18.67 18.61 40.68
C MET A 169 20.12 18.12 40.81
N LYS A 170 20.89 18.11 39.71
CA LYS A 170 22.30 17.73 39.74
C LYS A 170 23.12 18.68 40.62
N HIS A 171 22.85 19.98 40.54
CA HIS A 171 23.49 20.97 41.39
C HIS A 171 23.15 20.73 42.87
N LEU A 172 21.88 20.53 43.22
CA LEU A 172 21.44 20.25 44.59
C LEU A 172 22.08 18.98 45.17
N LEU A 173 22.17 17.91 44.39
CA LEU A 173 22.84 16.66 44.80
C LEU A 173 24.34 16.85 45.01
N SER A 174 24.99 17.68 44.19
CA SER A 174 26.41 18.01 44.39
C SER A 174 26.65 18.83 45.66
N THR A 175 25.70 19.70 46.03
CA THR A 175 25.75 20.50 47.27
C THR A 175 25.44 19.66 48.52
N GLN A 176 24.57 18.65 48.44
CA GLN A 176 24.27 17.74 49.56
C GLN A 176 25.35 16.67 49.80
N ALA A 177 26.26 16.45 48.86
CA ALA A 177 27.35 15.48 49.00
C ALA A 177 28.51 15.99 49.89
N GLU A 178 28.49 17.24 50.37
CA GLU A 178 29.49 17.76 51.31
C GLU A 178 29.18 17.38 52.77
N LYS A 179 29.67 16.19 53.16
CA LYS A 179 30.22 15.76 54.47
C LYS A 179 29.86 14.31 54.81
N LYS A 180 30.54 13.37 54.16
CA LYS A 180 30.85 12.06 54.76
C LYS A 180 32.30 12.11 55.23
N ASP A 181 32.51 12.58 56.45
CA ASP A 181 33.84 12.67 57.05
C ASP A 181 34.20 11.32 57.70
N PHE A 182 35.14 10.59 57.11
CA PHE A 182 35.63 9.34 57.68
C PHE A 182 36.59 9.65 58.83
N LYS A 183 36.26 9.18 60.04
CA LYS A 183 37.17 9.29 61.19
C LYS A 183 38.10 8.09 61.24
N LYS A 184 39.41 8.34 61.25
CA LYS A 184 40.43 7.32 61.45
C LYS A 184 40.36 6.81 62.90
N ILE A 185 40.16 5.51 63.10
CA ILE A 185 39.99 4.92 64.45
C ILE A 185 40.99 3.81 64.77
N PHE A 186 41.71 3.30 63.77
CA PHE A 186 42.69 2.23 63.94
C PHE A 186 43.77 2.30 62.86
N VAL A 187 45.01 2.01 63.23
CA VAL A 187 46.12 1.81 62.29
C VAL A 187 46.89 0.56 62.69
N ALA A 188 46.81 -0.46 61.85
CA ALA A 188 47.64 -1.65 61.92
C ALA A 188 48.98 -1.39 61.24
N CYS A 189 50.07 -1.91 61.80
CA CYS A 189 51.42 -1.66 61.30
C CYS A 189 52.14 -3.01 61.16
N ASN A 190 52.78 -3.23 60.00
CA ASN A 190 53.48 -4.49 59.73
C ASN A 190 54.74 -4.61 60.60
N GLY A 191 55.01 -5.81 61.12
CA GLY A 191 56.32 -6.18 61.67
C GLY A 191 56.71 -5.60 63.03
N ASN A 192 55.75 -5.10 63.81
CA ASN A 192 56.03 -4.50 65.13
C ASN A 192 56.00 -5.50 66.31
N LYS A 193 55.82 -6.80 66.03
CA LYS A 193 55.68 -7.90 67.01
C LYS A 193 54.53 -7.69 68.01
N GLN A 194 53.47 -7.01 67.61
CA GLN A 194 52.25 -6.87 68.40
C GLN A 194 51.09 -7.51 67.66
N SER A 195 50.17 -8.11 68.42
CA SER A 195 48.97 -8.67 67.80
C SER A 195 47.98 -7.57 67.40
N ILE A 196 47.59 -7.54 66.13
CA ILE A 196 46.54 -6.64 65.62
C ILE A 196 45.22 -6.94 66.31
N LEU A 197 44.86 -8.22 66.47
CA LEU A 197 43.59 -8.60 67.08
C LEU A 197 43.54 -8.27 68.57
N ASP A 198 44.63 -8.52 69.29
CA ASP A 198 44.71 -8.15 70.70
C ASP A 198 44.64 -6.63 70.86
N THR A 199 45.36 -5.86 70.04
CA THR A 199 45.26 -4.41 70.08
C THR A 199 43.87 -3.92 69.71
N TRP A 200 43.22 -4.50 68.71
CA TRP A 200 41.82 -4.19 68.38
C TRP A 200 40.88 -4.38 69.59
N LYS A 201 41.02 -5.50 70.32
CA LYS A 201 40.15 -5.89 71.43
C LYS A 201 40.48 -5.23 72.77
N LYS A 202 41.76 -4.97 73.05
CA LYS A 202 42.26 -4.56 74.37
C LYS A 202 42.78 -3.11 74.29
N PRO A 203 42.14 -2.14 74.96
CA PRO A 203 42.54 -0.74 74.94
C PRO A 203 43.98 -0.47 75.39
N THR A 204 44.54 -1.35 76.21
CA THR A 204 45.87 -1.19 76.84
C THR A 204 47.05 -1.59 75.95
N MET A 205 46.79 -2.16 74.76
CA MET A 205 47.84 -2.75 73.91
C MET A 205 48.28 -1.84 72.75
N GLY A 206 47.53 -0.77 72.44
CA GLY A 206 47.83 0.16 71.36
C GLY A 206 48.31 1.53 71.83
N GLY A 207 48.96 2.28 70.93
CA GLY A 207 49.18 3.71 71.07
C GLY A 207 47.91 4.50 70.79
N ASP A 208 47.82 5.73 71.29
CA ASP A 208 46.67 6.59 71.01
C ASP A 208 46.80 7.16 69.60
N ILE A 209 45.78 6.95 68.78
CA ILE A 209 45.75 7.44 67.40
C ILE A 209 45.82 8.97 67.28
N ASN A 210 45.47 9.69 68.34
CA ASN A 210 45.54 11.16 68.37
C ASN A 210 46.88 11.68 68.92
N ASN A 211 47.74 10.80 69.45
CA ASN A 211 49.02 11.19 70.02
C ASN A 211 50.11 11.17 68.95
N THR A 212 50.59 12.35 68.57
CA THR A 212 51.64 12.52 67.55
C THR A 212 52.99 11.92 67.92
N LYS A 213 53.19 11.50 69.17
CA LYS A 213 54.38 10.78 69.63
C LYS A 213 54.30 9.26 69.39
N ASP A 214 53.10 8.71 69.21
CA ASP A 214 52.92 7.30 68.88
C ASP A 214 53.06 7.12 67.37
N SER A 215 54.05 6.33 66.96
CA SER A 215 54.29 6.02 65.56
C SER A 215 54.01 4.55 65.25
N CYS A 216 53.60 4.30 64.01
CA CYS A 216 53.37 2.95 63.50
C CYS A 216 54.65 2.08 63.44
N THR A 217 55.81 2.57 63.87
CA THR A 217 57.07 1.83 63.85
C THR A 217 57.17 0.82 64.99
N ASN A 218 56.50 1.05 66.13
CA ASN A 218 56.68 0.25 67.34
C ASN A 218 55.39 -0.29 67.97
N ARG A 219 54.21 0.16 67.52
CA ARG A 219 52.90 -0.26 68.04
C ARG A 219 51.79 0.03 67.05
N HIS A 220 50.66 -0.66 67.17
CA HIS A 220 49.44 -0.27 66.46
C HIS A 220 48.82 0.96 67.12
N LEU A 221 48.10 1.78 66.33
CA LEU A 221 47.39 2.95 66.84
C LEU A 221 45.90 2.65 66.92
N ARG A 222 45.27 3.11 68.00
CA ARG A 222 43.87 2.78 68.29
C ARG A 222 43.15 3.97 68.93
N SER A 223 41.90 4.17 68.53
CA SER A 223 40.99 5.13 69.15
C SER A 223 40.12 4.49 70.23
N THR A 224 39.76 5.26 71.25
CA THR A 224 38.71 4.91 72.23
C THR A 224 37.32 4.80 71.58
N MET A 225 37.15 5.30 70.35
CA MET A 225 35.91 5.12 69.57
C MET A 225 35.56 3.64 69.34
N ILE A 226 36.56 2.74 69.30
CA ILE A 226 36.32 1.29 69.16
C ILE A 226 35.64 0.72 70.41
N ASP A 227 35.95 1.27 71.59
CA ASP A 227 35.34 0.85 72.87
C ASP A 227 33.91 1.36 73.01
N ASN A 228 33.63 2.52 72.44
CA ASN A 228 32.29 3.12 72.42
C ASN A 228 31.53 2.85 71.10
N TRP A 229 31.87 1.77 70.38
CA TRP A 229 31.33 1.50 69.04
C TRP A 229 29.79 1.56 68.98
N ASN A 230 29.13 0.95 69.96
CA ASN A 230 27.66 0.89 70.01
C ASN A 230 27.01 2.27 70.25
N GLY A 231 27.77 3.25 70.75
CA GLY A 231 27.33 4.64 70.91
C GLY A 231 27.53 5.48 69.65
N LEU A 232 28.12 4.94 68.59
CA LEU A 232 28.40 5.65 67.35
C LEU A 232 27.33 5.36 66.29
N LEU A 233 26.86 6.40 65.62
CA LEU A 233 26.04 6.28 64.41
C LEU A 233 26.97 6.08 63.21
N ILE A 234 27.28 4.82 62.92
CA ILE A 234 28.20 4.44 61.85
C ILE A 234 27.41 4.03 60.62
N ASP A 235 27.53 4.80 59.54
CA ASP A 235 26.94 4.44 58.25
C ASP A 235 27.82 3.45 57.49
N GLN A 236 29.13 3.70 57.48
CA GLN A 236 30.12 2.89 56.78
C GLN A 236 31.42 2.76 57.58
N VAL A 237 32.06 1.60 57.47
CA VAL A 237 33.43 1.39 57.94
C VAL A 237 34.32 1.24 56.72
N LYS A 238 35.42 1.99 56.66
CA LYS A 238 36.39 1.94 55.57
C LYS A 238 37.67 1.25 56.03
N VAL A 239 38.18 0.31 55.24
CA VAL A 239 39.48 -0.33 55.41
C VAL A 239 40.37 0.06 54.24
N GLU A 240 41.54 0.60 54.56
CA GLU A 240 42.55 1.01 53.59
C GLU A 240 43.84 0.25 53.88
N LEU A 241 44.41 -0.37 52.85
CA LEU A 241 45.76 -0.94 52.89
C LEU A 241 46.67 -0.04 52.09
N PHE A 242 47.77 0.37 52.69
CA PHE A 242 48.79 1.18 52.03
C PHE A 242 50.03 0.33 51.77
N ARG A 243 50.70 0.54 50.65
CA ARG A 243 52.00 -0.04 50.33
C ARG A 243 52.90 1.08 49.83
N ASN A 244 54.07 1.26 50.45
CA ASN A 244 55.01 2.33 50.12
C ASN A 244 54.25 3.67 49.98
N GLU A 245 53.39 3.98 50.96
CA GLU A 245 52.59 5.22 50.99
C GLU A 245 51.47 5.34 49.95
N GLN A 246 51.33 4.36 49.06
CA GLN A 246 50.28 4.34 48.05
C GLN A 246 49.11 3.47 48.51
N LEU A 247 47.90 3.97 48.34
CA LEU A 247 46.68 3.20 48.58
C LEU A 247 46.65 1.98 47.66
N ALA A 248 46.71 0.78 48.23
CA ALA A 248 46.75 -0.49 47.52
C ALA A 248 45.39 -1.19 47.49
N VAL A 249 44.62 -1.07 48.58
CA VAL A 249 43.27 -1.62 48.69
C VAL A 249 42.39 -0.66 49.47
N GLU A 250 41.18 -0.43 48.97
CA GLU A 250 40.12 0.28 49.68
C GLU A 250 38.87 -0.59 49.72
N MET A 251 38.30 -0.81 50.91
CA MET A 251 37.10 -1.59 51.10
C MET A 251 36.12 -0.85 52.01
N PHE A 252 34.84 -0.88 51.65
CA PHE A 252 33.76 -0.27 52.43
C PHE A 252 32.88 -1.37 53.01
N PHE A 253 32.47 -1.22 54.27
CA PHE A 253 31.55 -2.13 54.95
C PHE A 253 30.34 -1.34 55.46
N ASP A 254 29.17 -1.96 55.48
CA ASP A 254 27.95 -1.44 56.09
C ASP A 254 28.09 -1.42 57.63
N GLY A 255 28.28 -0.21 58.15
CA GLY A 255 28.48 0.03 59.58
C GLY A 255 27.17 0.04 60.38
N ARG A 256 26.02 0.10 59.72
CA ARG A 256 24.72 0.34 60.40
C ARG A 256 24.36 -0.85 61.28
N GLY A 257 24.15 -0.57 62.57
CA GLY A 257 23.86 -1.60 63.58
C GLY A 257 24.99 -2.62 63.75
N SER A 258 26.23 -2.28 63.36
CA SER A 258 27.39 -3.13 63.60
C SER A 258 27.91 -2.97 65.04
N THR A 259 28.72 -3.94 65.47
CA THR A 259 29.52 -3.89 66.69
C THR A 259 31.00 -3.94 66.32
N SER A 260 31.88 -3.56 67.24
CA SER A 260 33.34 -3.65 67.06
C SER A 260 33.84 -5.07 66.76
N SER A 261 33.04 -6.10 67.02
CA SER A 261 33.36 -7.50 66.71
C SER A 261 32.67 -8.07 65.46
N ASN A 262 31.66 -7.40 64.88
CA ASN A 262 30.91 -7.94 63.73
C ASN A 262 30.91 -7.06 62.48
N TRP A 263 31.45 -5.84 62.52
CA TRP A 263 31.52 -4.95 61.35
C TRP A 263 32.25 -5.60 60.16
N PHE A 264 33.23 -6.46 60.46
CA PHE A 264 33.99 -7.26 59.50
C PHE A 264 33.39 -8.66 59.34
N THR A 265 32.10 -8.74 58.98
CA THR A 265 31.39 -10.00 58.69
C THR A 265 30.78 -9.98 57.29
N LYS A 266 30.57 -11.18 56.72
CA LYS A 266 30.24 -11.36 55.30
C LYS A 266 29.07 -10.50 54.83
N ASN A 267 28.02 -10.39 55.62
CA ASN A 267 26.80 -9.67 55.25
C ASN A 267 26.95 -8.14 55.27
N ARG A 268 28.09 -7.62 55.73
CA ARG A 268 28.37 -6.18 55.79
C ARG A 268 29.27 -5.71 54.67
N LEU A 269 29.85 -6.60 53.87
CA LEU A 269 30.56 -6.18 52.66
C LEU A 269 29.53 -5.94 51.53
N PRO A 270 29.54 -4.79 50.85
CA PRO A 270 28.60 -4.52 49.76
C PRO A 270 28.81 -5.51 48.63
N LEU A 271 27.71 -6.09 48.13
CA LEU A 271 27.68 -7.11 47.07
C LEU A 271 28.47 -6.71 45.80
N SER A 272 28.61 -5.42 45.53
CA SER A 272 29.35 -4.87 44.39
C SER A 272 30.87 -4.92 44.53
N ALA A 273 31.41 -5.01 45.74
CA ALA A 273 32.86 -4.87 45.97
C ALA A 273 33.66 -6.13 45.61
N MET A 274 33.10 -7.35 45.69
CA MET A 274 33.87 -8.59 45.46
C MET A 274 33.09 -9.73 44.77
N GLY A 275 31.92 -9.43 44.18
CA GLY A 275 31.04 -10.41 43.56
C GLY A 275 30.51 -11.47 44.54
N SER A 276 29.71 -12.42 44.06
CA SER A 276 29.07 -13.48 44.87
C SER A 276 30.03 -14.56 45.41
N THR A 277 31.35 -14.33 45.35
CA THR A 277 32.33 -15.43 45.27
C THR A 277 33.13 -15.71 46.53
N PHE A 278 33.02 -14.92 47.61
CA PHE A 278 33.75 -15.19 48.85
C PHE A 278 32.97 -16.13 49.78
N SER A 279 33.66 -17.09 50.40
CA SER A 279 33.04 -18.14 51.23
C SER A 279 33.11 -17.81 52.71
N THR A 280 34.18 -17.16 53.18
CA THR A 280 34.38 -16.87 54.61
C THR A 280 34.98 -15.48 54.85
N LEU A 281 34.49 -14.81 55.89
CA LEU A 281 35.02 -13.54 56.41
C LEU A 281 35.10 -13.67 57.93
N HIS A 282 36.31 -13.64 58.48
CA HIS A 282 36.54 -13.81 59.91
C HIS A 282 37.42 -12.71 60.47
N SER A 283 37.07 -12.24 61.67
CA SER A 283 37.96 -11.42 62.46
C SER A 283 39.14 -12.23 63.02
N SER A 284 38.98 -13.55 63.18
CA SER A 284 39.97 -14.44 63.76
C SER A 284 39.70 -15.91 63.47
N ASP A 285 40.77 -16.67 63.21
CA ASP A 285 40.88 -18.11 63.31
C ASP A 285 41.93 -18.42 64.38
N GLN A 286 41.49 -19.02 65.49
CA GLN A 286 42.29 -19.23 66.68
C GLN A 286 43.29 -20.38 66.53
N LEU A 287 43.09 -21.27 65.56
CA LEU A 287 44.01 -22.40 65.36
C LEU A 287 45.29 -21.92 64.68
N TYR A 288 45.17 -20.99 63.73
CA TYR A 288 46.29 -20.53 62.91
C TYR A 288 46.70 -19.06 63.14
N ASP A 289 46.09 -18.37 64.11
CA ASP A 289 46.28 -16.93 64.38
C ASP A 289 46.19 -16.07 63.12
N ARG A 290 45.27 -16.46 62.23
CA ARG A 290 44.91 -15.72 61.03
C ARG A 290 43.79 -14.76 61.41
N HIS A 291 43.98 -13.47 61.19
CA HIS A 291 43.03 -12.43 61.58
C HIS A 291 42.67 -11.56 60.38
N PHE A 292 41.55 -10.84 60.49
CA PHE A 292 41.03 -9.93 59.45
C PHE A 292 41.21 -10.48 58.02
N PHE A 293 40.62 -11.65 57.77
CA PHE A 293 40.84 -12.37 56.52
C PHE A 293 39.57 -12.62 55.72
N ILE A 294 39.69 -12.40 54.41
CA ILE A 294 38.62 -12.44 53.42
C ILE A 294 38.95 -13.53 52.41
N ASN A 295 38.27 -14.67 52.48
CA ASN A 295 38.61 -15.85 51.70
C ASN A 295 37.48 -16.29 50.75
N ARG A 296 37.88 -16.76 49.57
CA ARG A 296 37.00 -17.48 48.65
C ARG A 296 37.00 -18.97 48.94
N ASN A 297 38.15 -19.56 49.17
CA ASN A 297 38.28 -20.95 49.59
C ASN A 297 39.16 -20.98 50.84
N TYR A 298 38.73 -21.74 51.83
CA TYR A 298 39.47 -21.90 53.08
C TYR A 298 39.14 -23.28 53.69
N GLY A 299 40.18 -24.03 54.10
CA GLY A 299 40.03 -25.33 54.76
C GLY A 299 40.17 -26.56 53.84
N GLY A 300 40.45 -26.35 52.55
CA GLY A 300 40.78 -27.44 51.59
C GLY A 300 42.25 -27.87 51.61
N GLY A 301 43.10 -27.11 52.32
CA GLY A 301 44.55 -27.27 52.33
C GLY A 301 45.26 -26.05 51.74
N CYS A 302 46.57 -25.96 51.95
CA CYS A 302 47.35 -24.75 51.66
C CYS A 302 47.32 -24.29 50.20
N LEU A 303 47.23 -25.23 49.26
CA LEU A 303 47.17 -24.92 47.82
C LEU A 303 45.78 -24.44 47.37
N ASP A 304 44.75 -24.72 48.17
CA ASP A 304 43.36 -24.33 47.90
C ASP A 304 42.96 -23.05 48.63
N ASP A 305 43.67 -22.67 49.69
CA ASP A 305 43.44 -21.45 50.45
C ASP A 305 43.75 -20.21 49.58
N LYS A 306 42.69 -19.48 49.22
CA LYS A 306 42.76 -18.28 48.37
C LYS A 306 41.73 -17.25 48.77
N GLY A 307 42.10 -15.98 48.66
CA GLY A 307 41.30 -14.87 49.11
C GLY A 307 41.86 -13.52 48.71
N TRP A 308 41.36 -12.48 49.34
CA TRP A 308 41.67 -11.09 49.03
C TRP A 308 42.58 -10.45 50.08
N MET A 309 42.49 -10.90 51.33
CA MET A 309 43.31 -10.39 52.43
C MET A 309 43.42 -11.44 53.53
N VAL A 310 44.59 -11.55 54.16
CA VAL A 310 44.78 -12.27 55.43
C VAL A 310 45.86 -11.57 56.23
N VAL A 311 45.63 -11.40 57.52
CA VAL A 311 46.64 -10.95 58.48
C VAL A 311 47.16 -12.17 59.22
N ILE A 312 48.46 -12.39 59.18
CA ILE A 312 49.09 -13.43 59.99
C ILE A 312 49.67 -12.75 61.22
N ASP A 313 49.20 -13.16 62.39
CA ASP A 313 49.34 -12.40 63.63
C ASP A 313 49.97 -13.21 64.77
N THR A 314 51.12 -13.84 64.51
CA THR A 314 51.71 -14.79 65.45
C THR A 314 53.24 -14.84 65.38
N ALA A 315 53.86 -15.06 66.54
CA ALA A 315 55.29 -15.30 66.65
C ALA A 315 55.68 -16.74 66.29
N ASP A 316 54.73 -17.69 66.35
CA ASP A 316 54.96 -19.11 66.05
C ASP A 316 54.68 -19.43 64.58
N ALA A 317 55.34 -18.69 63.68
CA ALA A 317 55.22 -18.93 62.24
C ALA A 317 55.84 -20.28 61.83
N ASN A 318 56.82 -20.79 62.59
CA ASN A 318 57.60 -21.97 62.21
C ASN A 318 56.82 -23.30 62.30
N ASN A 319 55.80 -23.37 63.17
CA ASN A 319 55.00 -24.58 63.39
C ASN A 319 53.70 -24.65 62.56
N ARG A 320 53.55 -23.78 61.56
CA ARG A 320 52.33 -23.70 60.74
C ARG A 320 52.31 -24.73 59.61
N PRO A 321 51.14 -25.11 59.06
CA PRO A 321 51.08 -26.07 57.96
C PRO A 321 51.39 -25.45 56.59
N CYS A 322 51.00 -24.20 56.33
CA CYS A 322 51.13 -23.58 55.00
C CYS A 322 52.39 -22.72 54.85
N LYS A 323 52.92 -22.61 53.63
CA LYS A 323 54.11 -21.79 53.38
C LYS A 323 53.80 -20.31 53.55
N PHE A 324 52.60 -19.87 53.18
CA PHE A 324 52.19 -18.48 53.39
C PHE A 324 52.02 -18.10 54.87
N ASP A 325 51.84 -19.06 55.78
CA ASP A 325 51.89 -18.82 57.23
C ASP A 325 53.34 -18.75 57.75
N LYS A 326 54.28 -19.35 57.00
CA LYS A 326 55.71 -19.44 57.29
C LYS A 326 56.47 -18.37 56.51
N LEU A 327 56.58 -17.17 57.07
CA LEU A 327 57.52 -16.18 56.54
C LEU A 327 58.79 -16.12 57.41
N PRO A 328 59.84 -16.89 57.08
CA PRO A 328 61.10 -16.84 57.84
C PRO A 328 61.71 -15.44 57.76
N GLY A 329 62.08 -14.88 58.92
CA GLY A 329 62.74 -13.57 59.03
C GLY A 329 61.82 -12.35 58.97
N LYS A 330 60.49 -12.54 59.04
CA LYS A 330 59.53 -11.43 59.14
C LYS A 330 58.92 -11.38 60.54
N ASP A 331 58.89 -10.18 61.09
CA ASP A 331 58.16 -9.90 62.32
C ASP A 331 56.65 -9.86 62.01
N TYR A 332 55.82 -10.36 62.92
CA TYR A 332 54.36 -10.24 62.82
C TYR A 332 53.92 -8.84 63.30
N PRO A 333 52.71 -8.37 62.95
CA PRO A 333 51.80 -8.96 61.97
C PRO A 333 52.31 -8.73 60.56
N TYR A 334 51.99 -9.61 59.62
CA TYR A 334 52.15 -9.30 58.19
C TYR A 334 50.84 -9.53 57.45
N ILE A 335 50.61 -8.70 56.42
CA ILE A 335 49.36 -8.68 55.68
C ILE A 335 49.64 -9.19 54.27
N LEU A 336 48.97 -10.27 53.89
CA LEU A 336 48.93 -10.75 52.52
C LEU A 336 47.63 -10.24 51.90
N TYR A 337 47.69 -9.65 50.71
CA TYR A 337 46.52 -9.19 49.99
C TYR A 337 46.66 -9.42 48.49
N GLY A 338 45.52 -9.51 47.79
CA GLY A 338 45.49 -9.58 46.34
C GLY A 338 45.51 -8.16 45.73
N PRO A 339 46.46 -7.85 44.82
CA PRO A 339 46.52 -6.54 44.17
C PRO A 339 45.25 -6.28 43.34
N ASP A 340 44.87 -5.01 43.19
CA ASP A 340 43.68 -4.55 42.45
C ASP A 340 42.37 -5.22 42.90
N GLN A 341 42.28 -5.60 44.18
CA GLN A 341 41.14 -6.33 44.75
C GLN A 341 40.87 -7.68 44.06
N GLN A 342 41.89 -8.28 43.46
CA GLN A 342 41.79 -9.58 42.80
C GLN A 342 42.00 -10.74 43.79
N LEU A 343 41.48 -11.91 43.43
CA LEU A 343 41.65 -13.13 44.19
C LEU A 343 43.11 -13.65 44.09
N ALA A 344 43.76 -13.88 45.22
CA ALA A 344 45.11 -14.42 45.30
C ALA A 344 45.15 -15.79 46.00
N ILE A 345 45.91 -16.73 45.45
CA ILE A 345 46.28 -17.97 46.15
C ILE A 345 47.40 -17.62 47.13
N TYR A 346 47.16 -17.81 48.43
CA TYR A 346 48.11 -17.34 49.44
C TYR A 346 49.47 -18.02 49.33
N ASP A 347 49.48 -19.32 49.05
CA ASP A 347 50.71 -20.13 48.97
C ASP A 347 51.52 -19.94 47.67
N GLN A 348 50.97 -19.24 46.66
CA GLN A 348 51.62 -19.01 45.35
C GLN A 348 52.21 -17.60 45.19
N GLY A 349 52.29 -16.81 46.27
CA GLY A 349 53.23 -15.69 46.33
C GLY A 349 53.04 -14.58 45.28
N LYS A 350 51.82 -14.08 45.11
CA LYS A 350 51.60 -12.68 44.70
C LYS A 350 51.25 -11.77 45.88
N SER A 351 51.63 -12.18 47.07
CA SER A 351 51.51 -11.38 48.29
C SER A 351 52.78 -10.56 48.47
N GLU A 352 52.71 -9.29 48.09
CA GLU A 352 53.81 -8.35 48.29
C GLU A 352 53.71 -7.73 49.68
N ASN A 353 54.83 -7.73 50.42
CA ASN A 353 54.89 -7.16 51.76
C ASN A 353 54.54 -5.67 51.73
N ILE A 354 53.59 -5.26 52.57
CA ILE A 354 53.36 -3.86 52.90
C ILE A 354 54.61 -3.36 53.64
N LEU A 355 55.51 -2.70 52.93
CA LEU A 355 56.55 -1.87 53.52
C LEU A 355 56.00 -0.44 53.60
N VAL A 356 56.20 0.14 54.80
CA VAL A 356 56.15 1.57 55.13
C VAL A 356 54.78 2.26 55.13
N CYS A 357 54.32 2.60 56.34
CA CYS A 357 53.62 3.87 56.61
C CYS A 357 54.70 4.93 56.89
N PRO A 358 54.51 6.17 56.42
CA PRO A 358 54.75 7.29 57.31
C PRO A 358 53.74 8.43 57.18
N MET A 359 53.62 9.10 58.34
CA MET A 359 53.13 10.46 58.63
C MET A 359 51.72 10.84 58.14
#